data_AF-A0A2H5V2T0-F1
#
_entry.id   AF-A0A2H5V2T0-F1
#
_cell.length_a   1.000
_cell.length_b   1.000
_cell.length_c   1.000
_cell.angle_alpha   90.00
_cell.angle_beta   90.00
_cell.angle_gamma   90.00
#
_symmetry.space_group_name_H-M   'P 1'
#
loop_
_entity.id
_entity.type
_entity.pdbx_description
1 polymer ?
#
loop_
_entity_poly.entity_id
_entity_poly.type
_entity_poly.pdbx_seq_one_letter_code
_entity_poly.pdbx_strand_id
1 'polypeptide(L)'
;MLKRMGSYVDELLAELSFRKADTLAKTVEQPAPTPPQAQAERPMVRSIRGRTGANLATVSYTKDEVRFQLSPGVELRGDDKPFTSFLLRKVLDQMVEADRRRAETGEIDPEKVLSYEIVYDGDRVKEILVRNYREDSRLRELISSVRWTLETVSTR
;
A
#
# COMPACT_ATOMS: atom_id res chain seq x y z
N MET A 1 -34.26 37.98 -8.79
CA MET A 1 -35.06 37.15 -9.73
C MET A 1 -34.14 36.71 -10.86
N LEU A 2 -33.93 35.38 -11.01
CA LEU A 2 -33.28 34.68 -12.15
C LEU A 2 -31.77 34.94 -12.39
N LYS A 3 -30.92 34.05 -12.89
CA LYS A 3 -30.91 32.59 -13.12
C LYS A 3 -29.48 32.25 -13.62
N ARG A 4 -28.72 31.49 -12.83
CA ARG A 4 -27.94 30.30 -13.22
C ARG A 4 -27.52 30.19 -14.70
N MET A 5 -26.22 30.13 -15.03
CA MET A 5 -25.69 29.28 -16.12
C MET A 5 -24.22 28.91 -15.87
N GLY A 6 -23.92 27.61 -15.92
CA GLY A 6 -22.58 27.04 -15.91
C GLY A 6 -22.21 26.52 -17.30
N SER A 7 -20.92 26.42 -17.57
CA SER A 7 -20.35 25.90 -18.82
C SER A 7 -19.78 24.51 -18.61
N TYR A 8 -20.37 23.53 -19.29
CA TYR A 8 -19.84 22.18 -19.50
C TYR A 8 -19.46 22.08 -20.98
N VAL A 9 -18.28 21.53 -21.26
CA VAL A 9 -17.80 21.24 -22.61
C VAL A 9 -17.79 19.72 -22.77
N ASP A 10 -18.75 19.26 -23.55
CA ASP A 10 -18.83 17.97 -24.23
C ASP A 10 -19.42 18.38 -25.60
N GLU A 11 -19.06 17.88 -26.77
CA GLU A 11 -18.47 16.63 -27.22
C GLU A 11 -18.25 16.86 -28.75
N LEU A 12 -18.05 15.82 -29.55
CA LEU A 12 -17.91 15.75 -31.03
C LEU A 12 -16.47 15.38 -31.46
N LEU A 13 -16.03 14.14 -31.28
CA LEU A 13 -16.49 12.89 -31.93
C LEU A 13 -16.11 12.82 -33.42
N ALA A 14 -15.40 11.74 -33.77
CA ALA A 14 -15.29 11.12 -35.09
C ALA A 14 -14.27 11.66 -36.13
N GLU A 15 -13.05 11.14 -36.06
CA GLU A 15 -12.35 10.59 -37.24
C GLU A 15 -11.83 9.19 -36.81
N LEU A 16 -12.50 8.07 -37.12
CA LEU A 16 -12.36 7.33 -38.38
C LEU A 16 -10.86 7.22 -38.76
N SER A 17 -10.21 6.08 -38.94
CA SER A 17 -10.65 4.72 -39.23
C SER A 17 -9.39 3.94 -39.64
N PHE A 18 -9.28 2.68 -39.19
CA PHE A 18 -8.53 1.58 -39.84
C PHE A 18 -7.00 1.63 -40.02
N ARG A 19 -6.31 0.63 -39.45
CA ARG A 19 -5.44 -0.29 -40.23
C ARG A 19 -5.40 -1.69 -39.60
N LYS A 20 -5.57 -2.69 -40.48
CA LYS A 20 -5.60 -4.14 -40.24
C LYS A 20 -4.18 -4.73 -40.14
N ALA A 21 -4.07 -5.77 -39.31
CA ALA A 21 -3.41 -7.08 -39.52
C ALA A 21 -1.89 -7.17 -39.84
N ASP A 22 -1.26 -8.09 -39.08
CA ASP A 22 -0.05 -8.88 -39.38
C ASP A 22 1.32 -8.21 -39.45
N THR A 23 2.15 -8.41 -38.41
CA THR A 23 3.37 -9.26 -38.48
C THR A 23 4.19 -9.24 -37.16
N LEU A 24 4.17 -10.37 -36.45
CA LEU A 24 5.26 -11.06 -35.72
C LEU A 24 6.30 -10.20 -34.97
N ALA A 25 6.19 -10.05 -33.64
CA ALA A 25 6.69 -10.96 -32.60
C ALA A 25 8.16 -10.72 -32.19
N LYS A 26 8.34 -9.96 -31.10
CA LYS A 26 9.45 -10.13 -30.15
C LYS A 26 8.97 -9.88 -28.73
N THR A 27 8.82 -11.00 -28.02
CA THR A 27 8.91 -11.26 -26.58
C THR A 27 9.05 -10.04 -25.67
N VAL A 28 8.01 -9.77 -24.89
CA VAL A 28 8.13 -9.56 -23.44
C VAL A 28 6.93 -10.24 -22.79
N GLU A 29 7.21 -11.19 -21.90
CA GLU A 29 6.25 -11.99 -21.17
C GLU A 29 5.23 -11.13 -20.42
N GLN A 30 3.95 -11.33 -20.76
CA GLN A 30 2.81 -10.99 -19.90
C GLN A 30 2.74 -11.99 -18.75
N PRO A 31 2.57 -11.55 -17.50
CA PRO A 31 1.85 -12.32 -16.51
C PRO A 31 0.34 -12.16 -16.74
N ALA A 32 -0.33 -13.31 -16.72
CA ALA A 32 -1.73 -13.64 -16.99
C ALA A 32 -2.85 -12.67 -16.51
N PRO A 33 -4.05 -12.76 -17.13
CA PRO A 33 -5.20 -11.92 -16.80
C PRO A 33 -5.88 -12.39 -15.51
N THR A 34 -6.09 -11.48 -14.56
CA THR A 34 -6.92 -11.74 -13.38
C THR A 34 -8.41 -11.59 -13.75
N PRO A 35 -9.31 -12.51 -13.32
CA PRO A 35 -10.75 -12.48 -13.64
C PRO A 35 -11.50 -11.24 -13.10
N PRO A 36 -12.73 -10.96 -13.57
CA PRO A 36 -13.43 -9.68 -13.39
C PRO A 36 -13.72 -9.37 -11.91
N GLN A 37 -13.02 -8.40 -11.33
CA GLN A 37 -13.24 -7.99 -9.95
C GLN A 37 -14.20 -6.79 -9.89
N ALA A 38 -15.27 -7.00 -9.12
CA ALA A 38 -16.15 -5.98 -8.57
C ALA A 38 -15.39 -4.70 -8.26
N GLN A 39 -15.98 -3.55 -8.65
CA GLN A 39 -15.49 -2.17 -8.46
C GLN A 39 -14.41 -2.06 -7.37
N ALA A 40 -13.16 -2.34 -7.75
CA ALA A 40 -12.05 -2.30 -6.82
C ALA A 40 -11.83 -0.82 -6.48
N GLU A 41 -12.02 -0.47 -5.21
CA GLU A 41 -11.64 0.85 -4.71
C GLU A 41 -10.19 1.11 -5.13
N ARG A 42 -9.96 2.18 -5.89
CA ARG A 42 -8.64 2.48 -6.43
C ARG A 42 -7.70 2.76 -5.24
N PRO A 43 -6.61 2.00 -5.07
CA PRO A 43 -5.70 2.22 -3.96
C PRO A 43 -5.03 3.60 -4.09
N MET A 44 -5.00 4.34 -3.00
CA MET A 44 -4.25 5.59 -2.93
C MET A 44 -2.76 5.27 -2.79
N VAL A 45 -1.93 5.81 -3.69
CA VAL A 45 -0.49 5.55 -3.73
C VAL A 45 0.28 6.79 -3.28
N ARG A 46 1.22 6.61 -2.34
CA ARG A 46 2.13 7.66 -1.84
C ARG A 46 3.55 7.12 -1.74
N SER A 47 4.53 8.00 -1.87
CA SER A 47 5.95 7.68 -1.63
C SER A 47 6.35 8.07 -0.21
N ILE A 48 7.06 7.16 0.47
CA ILE A 48 7.73 7.41 1.74
C ILE A 48 9.16 7.84 1.41
N ARG A 49 9.49 9.09 1.72
CA ARG A 49 10.83 9.64 1.51
C ARG A 49 11.56 9.79 2.85
N GLY A 50 12.85 9.50 2.83
CA GLY A 50 13.73 9.76 3.96
C GLY A 50 14.16 11.22 4.04
N ARG A 51 14.89 11.57 5.10
CA ARG A 51 15.42 12.93 5.34
C ARG A 51 16.31 13.46 4.22
N THR A 52 17.03 12.58 3.52
CA THR A 52 17.89 12.91 2.37
C THR A 52 17.12 13.12 1.06
N GLY A 53 15.79 12.92 1.07
CA GLY A 53 14.94 12.97 -0.12
C GLY A 53 14.86 11.65 -0.89
N ALA A 54 15.65 10.64 -0.51
CA ALA A 54 15.61 9.31 -1.11
C ALA A 54 14.24 8.64 -0.91
N ASN A 55 13.73 7.96 -1.96
CA ASN A 55 12.51 7.18 -1.88
C ASN A 55 12.81 5.85 -1.18
N LEU A 56 12.26 5.67 0.03
CA LEU A 56 12.49 4.48 0.84
C LEU A 56 11.48 3.37 0.57
N ALA A 57 10.23 3.74 0.32
CA ALA A 57 9.16 2.80 0.01
C ALA A 57 8.00 3.50 -0.72
N THR A 58 7.20 2.71 -1.41
CA THR A 58 5.89 3.11 -1.92
C THR A 58 4.81 2.51 -1.03
N VAL A 59 3.88 3.34 -0.56
CA VAL A 59 2.71 2.89 0.20
C VAL A 59 1.47 2.99 -0.67
N SER A 60 0.73 1.89 -0.79
CA SER A 60 -0.58 1.83 -1.43
C SER A 60 -1.61 1.38 -0.41
N TYR A 61 -2.71 2.10 -0.25
CA TYR A 61 -3.73 1.75 0.73
C TYR A 61 -5.14 1.92 0.18
N THR A 62 -6.03 1.04 0.61
CA THR A 62 -7.49 1.13 0.49
C THR A 62 -8.05 1.44 1.87
N LYS A 63 -9.37 1.29 2.06
CA LYS A 63 -10.01 1.50 3.37
C LYS A 63 -9.57 0.50 4.44
N ASP A 64 -9.25 -0.73 4.03
CA ASP A 64 -9.00 -1.84 4.96
C ASP A 64 -7.61 -2.46 4.83
N GLU A 65 -6.90 -2.24 3.72
CA GLU A 65 -5.55 -2.75 3.50
C GLU A 65 -4.56 -1.60 3.26
N VAL A 66 -3.36 -1.71 3.84
CA VAL A 66 -2.20 -0.91 3.48
C VAL A 66 -1.04 -1.83 3.14
N ARG A 67 -0.38 -1.54 2.02
CA ARG A 67 0.80 -2.24 1.53
C ARG A 67 1.96 -1.27 1.43
N PHE A 68 3.08 -1.64 2.01
CA PHE A 68 4.36 -0.95 1.91
C PHE A 68 5.29 -1.80 1.03
N GLN A 69 5.69 -1.27 -0.11
CA GLN A 69 6.67 -1.88 -1.01
C GLN A 69 7.99 -1.14 -0.83
N LEU A 70 9.01 -1.83 -0.34
CA LEU A 70 10.32 -1.21 -0.12
C LEU A 70 10.99 -0.91 -1.46
N SER A 71 11.69 0.22 -1.54
CA SER A 71 12.47 0.56 -2.72
C SER A 71 13.66 -0.39 -2.87
N PRO A 72 14.07 -0.75 -4.11
CA PRO A 72 15.17 -1.70 -4.34
C PRO A 72 16.51 -1.34 -3.68
N GLY A 73 16.75 -0.05 -3.42
CA GLY A 73 17.97 0.43 -2.75
C GLY A 73 17.91 0.43 -1.22
N VAL A 74 16.80 -0.01 -0.62
CA VAL A 74 16.67 -0.09 0.85
C VAL A 74 16.94 -1.50 1.31
N GLU A 75 18.00 -1.67 2.08
CA GLU A 75 18.35 -2.94 2.70
C GLU A 75 17.78 -3.02 4.11
N LEU A 76 16.58 -3.60 4.23
CA LEU A 76 15.97 -3.95 5.51
C LEU A 76 15.99 -5.46 5.65
N ARG A 77 16.65 -5.99 6.68
CA ARG A 77 16.70 -7.44 6.95
C ARG A 77 15.67 -7.83 8.00
N GLY A 78 15.19 -9.08 7.92
CA GLY A 78 14.22 -9.60 8.89
C GLY A 78 14.70 -9.62 10.34
N ASP A 79 16.02 -9.64 10.57
CA ASP A 79 16.66 -9.65 11.89
C ASP A 79 17.09 -8.25 12.37
N ASP A 80 16.87 -7.21 11.56
CA ASP A 80 17.24 -5.85 11.93
C ASP A 80 16.53 -5.40 13.20
N LYS A 81 17.28 -4.89 14.17
CA LYS A 81 16.72 -4.45 15.45
C LYS A 81 15.63 -3.38 15.31
N PRO A 82 15.76 -2.35 14.45
CA PRO A 82 14.67 -1.40 14.19
C PRO A 82 13.42 -2.07 13.60
N PHE A 83 13.57 -3.11 12.79
CA PHE A 83 12.45 -3.84 12.23
C PHE A 83 11.75 -4.70 13.30
N THR A 84 12.51 -5.60 13.92
CA THR A 84 11.98 -6.57 14.88
C THR A 84 11.48 -5.93 16.16
N SER A 85 12.32 -5.12 16.82
CA SER A 85 12.03 -4.62 18.16
C SER A 85 11.05 -3.45 18.16
N PHE A 86 11.13 -2.59 17.15
CA PHE A 86 10.25 -1.43 17.04
C PHE A 86 9.04 -1.72 16.15
N LEU A 87 9.23 -1.94 14.85
CA LEU A 87 8.09 -2.04 13.94
C LEU A 87 7.18 -3.24 14.25
N LEU A 88 7.73 -4.44 14.39
CA LEU A 88 6.93 -5.63 14.71
C LEU A 88 6.41 -5.56 16.15
N ARG A 89 7.30 -5.55 17.14
CA ARG A 89 6.92 -5.75 18.55
C ARG A 89 6.26 -4.56 19.23
N LYS A 90 6.69 -3.33 18.92
CA LYS A 90 6.19 -2.12 19.60
C LYS A 90 5.03 -1.46 18.87
N VAL A 91 4.93 -1.62 17.56
CA VAL A 91 3.87 -1.00 16.77
C VAL A 91 2.84 -2.04 16.38
N LEU A 92 3.18 -2.97 15.49
CA LEU A 92 2.21 -3.91 14.92
C LEU A 92 1.60 -4.82 15.99
N ASP A 93 2.41 -5.53 16.78
CA ASP A 93 1.93 -6.44 17.81
C ASP A 93 1.10 -5.70 18.88
N GLN A 94 1.47 -4.46 19.23
CA GLN A 94 0.67 -3.66 20.16
C GLN A 94 -0.72 -3.33 19.59
N MET A 95 -0.82 -3.03 18.29
CA MET A 95 -2.10 -2.79 17.63
C MET A 95 -2.94 -4.08 17.55
N VAL A 96 -2.31 -5.23 17.25
CA VAL A 96 -2.97 -6.55 17.24
C VAL A 96 -3.52 -6.88 18.64
N GLU A 97 -2.70 -6.75 19.69
CA GLU A 97 -3.12 -7.05 21.07
C GLU A 97 -4.19 -6.08 21.60
N ALA A 98 -4.13 -4.81 21.21
CA ALA A 98 -5.20 -3.85 21.51
C ALA A 98 -6.52 -4.26 20.86
N ASP A 99 -6.48 -4.70 19.60
CA ASP A 99 -7.65 -5.18 18.89
C ASP A 99 -8.18 -6.48 19.48
N ARG A 100 -7.31 -7.44 19.77
CA ARG A 100 -7.70 -8.73 20.35
C ARG A 100 -8.46 -8.56 21.67
N ARG A 101 -7.99 -7.67 22.55
CA ARG A 101 -8.70 -7.35 23.80
C ARG A 101 -10.08 -6.75 23.57
N ARG A 102 -10.24 -5.91 22.54
CA ARG A 102 -11.54 -5.36 22.15
C ARG A 102 -12.45 -6.41 21.51
N ALA A 103 -11.86 -7.40 20.84
CA ALA A 103 -12.61 -8.53 20.29
C ALA A 103 -13.13 -9.43 21.41
N GLU A 104 -12.32 -9.66 22.44
CA GLU A 104 -12.70 -10.43 23.65
C GLU A 104 -13.88 -9.77 24.40
N THR A 105 -14.00 -8.45 24.39
CA THR A 105 -15.15 -7.72 24.98
C THR A 105 -16.34 -7.55 24.03
N GLY A 106 -16.23 -8.00 22.77
CA GLY A 106 -17.26 -7.87 21.75
C GLY A 106 -17.38 -6.46 21.14
N GLU A 107 -16.44 -5.56 21.40
CA GLU A 107 -16.41 -4.21 20.79
C GLU A 107 -16.02 -4.24 19.31
N ILE A 108 -15.19 -5.21 18.92
CA ILE A 108 -14.84 -5.46 17.53
C ILE A 108 -15.09 -6.93 17.19
N ASP A 109 -15.37 -7.18 15.92
CA ASP A 109 -15.44 -8.55 15.40
C ASP A 109 -14.04 -9.21 15.46
N PRO A 110 -13.90 -10.45 15.95
CA PRO A 110 -12.64 -11.20 15.91
C PRO A 110 -12.01 -11.27 14.51
N GLU A 111 -12.82 -11.30 13.43
CA GLU A 111 -12.32 -11.30 12.05
C GLU A 111 -11.75 -9.93 11.62
N LYS A 112 -12.07 -8.87 12.38
CA LYS A 112 -11.60 -7.49 12.14
C LYS A 112 -10.43 -7.09 13.02
N VAL A 113 -9.80 -8.04 13.72
CA VAL A 113 -8.53 -7.81 14.39
C VAL A 113 -7.47 -7.47 13.33
N LEU A 114 -6.62 -6.48 13.62
CA LEU A 114 -5.50 -6.13 12.76
C LEU A 114 -4.65 -7.37 12.47
N SER A 115 -4.25 -7.53 11.22
CA SER A 115 -3.31 -8.58 10.82
C SER A 115 -2.24 -7.99 9.91
N TYR A 116 -1.06 -8.60 9.90
CA TYR A 116 0.01 -8.19 9.02
C TYR A 116 0.77 -9.38 8.46
N GLU A 117 1.38 -9.18 7.30
CA GLU A 117 2.16 -10.17 6.57
C GLU A 117 3.43 -9.50 6.04
N ILE A 118 4.56 -10.19 6.17
CA ILE A 118 5.86 -9.71 5.68
C ILE A 118 6.29 -10.61 4.53
N VAL A 119 6.51 -10.00 3.36
CA VAL A 119 7.04 -10.68 2.18
C VAL A 119 8.55 -10.48 2.16
N TYR A 120 9.28 -11.59 2.09
CA TYR A 120 10.74 -11.59 2.05
C TYR A 120 11.26 -11.93 0.66
N ASP A 121 12.43 -11.40 0.33
CA ASP A 121 13.29 -11.81 -0.77
C ASP A 121 14.64 -12.23 -0.17
N GLY A 122 14.80 -13.54 0.05
CA GLY A 122 15.89 -14.06 0.87
C GLY A 122 15.77 -13.61 2.33
N ASP A 123 16.77 -12.86 2.81
CA ASP A 123 16.80 -12.26 4.15
C ASP A 123 16.26 -10.82 4.18
N ARG A 124 15.97 -10.24 3.01
CA ARG A 124 15.52 -8.87 2.85
C ARG A 124 14.00 -8.79 2.93
N VAL A 125 13.49 -7.79 3.63
CA VAL A 125 12.07 -7.44 3.62
C VAL A 125 11.77 -6.76 2.29
N LYS A 126 10.82 -7.29 1.53
CA LYS A 126 10.37 -6.73 0.24
C LYS A 126 9.08 -5.95 0.40
N GLU A 127 8.10 -6.54 1.08
CA GLU A 127 6.80 -5.91 1.31
C GLU A 127 6.30 -6.13 2.73
N ILE A 128 5.50 -5.18 3.21
CA ILE A 128 4.75 -5.27 4.48
C ILE A 128 3.29 -5.00 4.14
N LEU A 129 2.43 -5.96 4.39
CA LEU A 129 0.98 -5.85 4.20
C LEU A 129 0.34 -5.76 5.57
N VAL A 130 -0.57 -4.82 5.77
CA VAL A 130 -1.35 -4.68 7.00
C VAL A 130 -2.83 -4.57 6.63
N ARG A 131 -3.67 -5.39 7.24
CA ARG A 131 -5.11 -5.44 7.01
C ARG A 131 -5.87 -5.06 8.29
N ASN A 132 -7.10 -4.59 8.12
CA ASN A 132 -8.00 -4.17 9.19
C ASN A 132 -7.41 -3.01 10.04
N TYR A 133 -6.74 -2.03 9.41
CA TYR A 133 -6.23 -0.87 10.16
C TYR A 133 -7.34 0.11 10.59
N ARG A 134 -8.48 0.12 9.89
CA ARG A 134 -9.76 0.83 10.16
C ARG A 134 -9.73 2.37 10.15
N GLU A 135 -8.77 2.98 10.83
CA GLU A 135 -8.78 4.41 11.13
C GLU A 135 -7.61 5.15 10.46
N ASP A 136 -7.84 6.37 9.96
CA ASP A 136 -6.79 7.20 9.36
C ASP A 136 -5.66 7.55 10.35
N SER A 137 -5.96 7.61 11.65
CA SER A 137 -4.97 7.77 12.72
C SER A 137 -3.96 6.62 12.71
N ARG A 138 -4.46 5.39 12.64
CA ARG A 138 -3.67 4.16 12.55
C ARG A 138 -2.87 4.10 11.26
N LEU A 139 -3.44 4.51 10.13
CA LEU A 139 -2.70 4.61 8.87
C LEU A 139 -1.51 5.57 8.98
N ARG A 140 -1.70 6.75 9.59
CA ARG A 140 -0.61 7.72 9.79
C ARG A 140 0.47 7.17 10.72
N GLU A 141 0.09 6.44 11.75
CA GLU A 141 1.01 5.77 12.68
C GLU A 141 1.83 4.68 11.97
N LEU A 142 1.19 3.83 11.17
CA LEU A 142 1.86 2.80 10.36
C LEU A 142 2.86 3.43 9.39
N ILE A 143 2.46 4.46 8.64
CA ILE A 143 3.34 5.16 7.69
C ILE A 143 4.53 5.79 8.42
N SER A 144 4.30 6.44 9.57
CA SER A 144 5.35 7.08 10.34
C SER A 144 6.33 6.07 10.92
N SER A 145 5.83 4.92 11.39
CA SER A 145 6.62 3.84 11.98
C SER A 145 7.47 3.11 10.94
N VAL A 146 6.88 2.80 9.78
CA VAL A 146 7.62 2.24 8.64
C VAL A 146 8.69 3.23 8.20
N ARG A 147 8.35 4.51 8.01
CA ARG A 147 9.34 5.54 7.64
C ARG A 147 10.50 5.59 8.63
N TRP A 148 10.23 5.65 9.93
CA TRP A 148 11.29 5.69 10.96
C TRP A 148 12.19 4.45 10.88
N THR A 149 11.60 3.28 10.67
CA THR A 149 12.33 2.01 10.55
C THR A 149 13.27 2.05 9.34
N LEU A 150 12.75 2.46 8.18
CA LEU A 150 13.54 2.58 6.95
C LEU A 150 14.62 3.66 7.07
N GLU A 151 14.31 4.83 7.63
CA GLU A 151 15.29 5.90 7.87
C GLU A 151 16.43 5.42 8.80
N THR A 152 16.09 4.67 9.84
CA THR A 152 17.07 4.16 10.82
C THR A 152 18.02 3.14 10.18
N VAL A 153 17.57 2.36 9.20
CA VAL A 153 18.44 1.41 8.49
C VAL A 153 19.24 2.05 7.36
N SER A 154 18.70 3.07 6.70
CA SER A 154 19.38 3.79 5.62
C SER A 154 20.40 4.82 6.09
N THR A 155 20.43 5.17 7.38
CA THR A 155 21.42 6.10 7.97
C THR A 155 22.68 5.38 8.50
N ARG A 156 22.77 4.06 8.30
CA ARG A 156 23.87 3.24 8.79
C ARG A 156 25.12 3.35 7.90
#